data_AF-A0A1E7FIG9-F1
#
_entry.id   AF-A0A1E7FIG9-F1
#
_cell.length_a   1.000
_cell.length_b   1.000
_cell.length_c   1.000
_cell.angle_alpha   90.00
_cell.angle_beta   90.00
_cell.angle_gamma   90.00
#
_symmetry.space_group_name_H-M   'P 1'
#
loop_
_entity.id
_entity.type
_entity.pdbx_description
1 polymer ?
#
loop_
_entity_poly.entity_id
_entity_poly.type
_entity_poly.pdbx_seq_one_letter_code
_entity_poly.pdbx_strand_id
1 'polypeptide(L)'
;WYERCNELKVYWKKHGHCNVPRKNPNLGLWVMDQRTAKKKYEAGLKTPMTDYKLQHLADMDFQWNRYSEVWDQRFEELRKYKDDHGHCRLPQKGQLGIWAKEQRRSTVRARSSKERIAKLEAIGF
;
A
#
# COMPACT_ATOMS: atom_id res chain seq x y z
N TRP A 1 13.35 -11.91 -14.34
CA TRP A 1 13.07 -11.89 -12.88
C TRP A 1 13.95 -10.84 -12.20
N TYR A 2 15.26 -11.08 -12.07
CA TYR A 2 16.19 -10.19 -11.35
C TYR A 2 16.20 -8.74 -11.84
N GLU A 3 16.15 -8.51 -13.16
CA GLU A 3 16.03 -7.16 -13.73
C GLU A 3 14.80 -6.42 -13.20
N ARG A 4 13.62 -7.06 -13.21
CA ARG A 4 12.38 -6.47 -12.67
C ARG A 4 12.42 -6.25 -11.16
N CYS A 5 13.08 -7.15 -10.42
CA CYS A 5 13.35 -6.93 -9.00
C CYS A 5 14.21 -5.68 -8.77
N ASN A 6 15.25 -5.47 -9.58
CA ASN A 6 16.10 -4.29 -9.48
C ASN A 6 15.35 -3.00 -9.84
N GLU A 7 14.57 -3.01 -10.92
CA GLU A 7 13.68 -1.89 -11.27
C GLU A 7 12.70 -1.56 -10.15
N LEU A 8 12.14 -2.58 -9.50
CA LEU A 8 11.24 -2.39 -8.37
C LEU A 8 11.95 -1.78 -7.16
N LYS A 9 13.21 -2.17 -6.87
CA LYS A 9 14.02 -1.54 -5.81
C LYS A 9 14.27 -0.06 -6.11
N VAL A 10 14.57 0.29 -7.36
CA VAL A 10 14.74 1.69 -7.78
C VAL A 10 13.44 2.46 -7.61
N TYR A 11 12.31 1.89 -8.02
CA TYR A 11 11.00 2.49 -7.85
C TYR A 11 10.67 2.71 -6.36
N TRP A 12 10.91 1.70 -5.52
CA TRP A 12 10.68 1.78 -4.09
C TRP A 12 11.50 2.88 -3.43
N LYS A 13 12.79 3.02 -3.76
CA LYS A 13 13.64 4.11 -3.25
C LYS A 13 13.07 5.50 -3.57
N LYS A 14 12.39 5.66 -4.71
CA LYS A 14 11.82 6.94 -5.13
C LYS A 14 10.44 7.23 -4.52
N HIS A 15 9.63 6.19 -4.31
CA HIS A 15 8.21 6.34 -3.99
C HIS A 15 7.83 5.82 -2.59
N GLY A 16 8.75 5.14 -1.90
CA GLY A 16 8.52 4.48 -0.62
C GLY A 16 7.67 3.21 -0.67
N HIS A 17 7.25 2.76 -1.87
CA HIS A 17 6.36 1.62 -2.03
C HIS A 17 6.54 0.90 -3.38
N CYS A 18 6.12 -0.36 -3.49
CA CYS A 18 6.16 -1.17 -4.73
C CYS A 18 4.88 -1.03 -5.58
N ASN A 19 3.96 -0.12 -5.24
CA ASN A 19 2.70 0.12 -5.95
C ASN A 19 2.87 0.84 -7.29
N VAL A 20 3.54 0.18 -8.24
CA VAL A 20 3.79 0.70 -9.57
C VAL A 20 2.45 0.82 -10.34
N PRO A 21 2.13 2.00 -10.93
CA PRO A 21 0.95 2.18 -11.77
C PRO A 21 0.98 1.24 -12.98
N ARG A 22 -0.17 0.71 -13.39
CA ARG A 22 -0.28 -0.18 -14.56
C ARG A 22 0.24 0.48 -15.85
N LYS A 23 0.12 1.81 -15.95
CA LYS A 23 0.62 2.60 -17.09
C LYS A 23 2.14 2.70 -17.15
N ASN A 24 2.86 2.35 -16.07
CA ASN A 24 4.31 2.27 -16.12
C ASN A 24 4.71 1.05 -16.98
N PRO A 25 5.35 1.27 -18.14
CA PRO A 25 5.64 0.21 -19.09
C PRO A 25 6.45 -0.90 -18.43
N ASN A 26 6.04 -2.15 -18.66
CA ASN A 26 6.69 -3.38 -18.18
C ASN A 26 6.62 -3.61 -16.67
N LEU A 27 7.08 -2.69 -15.82
CA LEU A 27 7.15 -2.89 -14.38
C LEU A 27 5.76 -2.93 -13.73
N GLY A 28 4.82 -2.08 -14.18
CA GLY A 28 3.46 -2.04 -13.66
C GLY A 28 2.68 -3.32 -13.93
N LEU A 29 2.85 -3.91 -15.13
CA LEU A 29 2.29 -5.21 -15.47
C LEU A 29 2.96 -6.33 -14.68
N TRP A 30 4.28 -6.31 -14.57
CA TRP A 30 5.02 -7.33 -13.85
C TRP A 30 4.62 -7.42 -12.35
N VAL A 31 4.42 -6.29 -11.67
CA VAL A 31 3.92 -6.25 -10.27
C VAL A 31 2.51 -6.86 -10.17
N MET A 32 1.64 -6.58 -11.14
CA MET A 32 0.29 -7.15 -11.20
C MET A 32 0.33 -8.67 -11.42
N ASP A 33 1.23 -9.13 -12.29
CA ASP A 33 1.42 -10.54 -12.57
C ASP A 33 1.91 -11.29 -11.34
N GLN A 34 2.80 -10.70 -10.53
CA GLN A 34 3.24 -11.33 -9.27
C GLN A 34 2.07 -11.53 -8.31
N ARG A 35 1.24 -10.51 -8.12
CA ARG A 35 0.06 -10.60 -7.25
C ARG A 35 -0.94 -11.65 -7.72
N THR A 36 -1.13 -11.77 -9.04
CA THR A 36 -1.99 -12.80 -9.63
C THR A 36 -1.38 -14.19 -9.46
N ALA A 37 -0.07 -14.32 -9.69
CA ALA A 37 0.66 -15.57 -9.58
C ALA A 37 0.69 -16.11 -8.14
N LYS A 38 0.77 -15.24 -7.13
CA LYS A 38 0.64 -15.62 -5.71
C LYS A 38 -0.76 -16.16 -5.38
N LYS A 39 -1.83 -15.50 -5.81
CA LYS A 39 -3.20 -16.01 -5.58
C LYS A 39 -3.41 -17.40 -6.18
N LYS A 40 -2.86 -17.62 -7.38
CA LYS A 40 -2.88 -18.96 -8.02
C LYS A 40 -2.08 -19.98 -7.21
N TYR A 41 -0.91 -19.59 -6.71
CA TYR A 41 -0.06 -20.43 -5.85
C TYR A 41 -0.81 -20.88 -4.59
N GLU A 42 -1.42 -19.94 -3.87
CA GLU A 42 -2.20 -20.20 -2.65
C GLU A 42 -3.43 -21.08 -2.92
N ALA A 43 -4.01 -20.99 -4.11
CA ALA A 43 -5.13 -21.83 -4.55
C ALA A 43 -4.71 -23.21 -5.12
N GLY A 44 -3.42 -23.55 -5.11
CA GLY A 44 -2.90 -24.80 -5.68
C GLY A 44 -2.98 -24.87 -7.21
N LEU A 45 -3.17 -23.73 -7.89
CA LEU A 45 -3.27 -23.66 -9.34
C LEU A 45 -1.88 -23.52 -9.98
N LYS A 46 -1.73 -24.04 -11.22
CA LYS A 46 -0.50 -23.91 -12.00
C LYS A 46 -0.10 -22.44 -12.17
N THR A 47 1.11 -22.11 -11.75
CA THR A 47 1.64 -20.74 -11.71
C THR A 47 3.16 -20.76 -11.82
N PRO A 48 3.80 -19.71 -12.36
CA PRO A 48 5.25 -19.55 -12.32
C PRO A 48 5.77 -19.11 -10.95
N MET A 49 4.89 -18.88 -9.96
CA MET A 49 5.27 -18.57 -8.58
C MET A 49 5.85 -19.80 -7.89
N THR A 50 6.92 -19.60 -7.11
CA THR A 50 7.62 -20.64 -6.34
C THR A 50 7.97 -20.09 -4.96
N ASP A 51 8.26 -20.97 -4.00
CA ASP A 51 8.71 -20.55 -2.66
C ASP A 51 9.94 -19.63 -2.72
N TYR A 52 10.90 -19.94 -3.60
CA TYR A 52 12.06 -19.07 -3.85
C TYR A 52 11.65 -17.65 -4.27
N LYS A 53 10.67 -17.52 -5.17
CA LYS A 53 10.19 -16.20 -5.62
C LYS A 53 9.40 -15.49 -4.53
N LEU A 54 8.63 -16.22 -3.73
CA LEU A 54 7.91 -15.67 -2.58
C LEU A 54 8.88 -15.12 -1.55
N GLN A 55 9.92 -15.90 -1.19
CA GLN A 55 10.96 -15.47 -0.27
C GLN A 55 11.69 -14.24 -0.80
N HIS A 56 12.13 -14.27 -2.06
CA HIS A 56 12.84 -13.14 -2.66
C HIS A 56 12.00 -11.86 -2.70
N LEU A 57 10.68 -11.96 -2.92
CA LEU A 57 9.77 -10.82 -2.83
C LEU A 57 9.53 -10.38 -1.38
N ALA A 58 9.52 -11.31 -0.42
CA ALA A 58 9.43 -10.98 1.00
C ALA A 58 10.67 -10.23 1.50
N ASP A 59 11.88 -10.64 1.07
CA ASP A 59 13.15 -9.97 1.40
C ASP A 59 13.22 -8.53 0.87
N MET A 60 12.39 -8.21 -0.13
CA MET A 60 12.24 -6.88 -0.71
C MET A 60 11.06 -6.09 -0.12
N ASP A 61 10.39 -6.61 0.90
CA ASP A 61 9.17 -6.06 1.48
C ASP A 61 8.10 -5.78 0.40
N PHE A 62 7.90 -6.74 -0.51
CA PHE A 62 6.94 -6.58 -1.59
C PHE A 62 5.51 -6.51 -1.07
N GLN A 63 4.85 -5.37 -1.29
CA GLN A 63 3.46 -5.18 -0.87
C GLN A 63 2.48 -5.92 -1.80
N TRP A 64 1.96 -7.05 -1.30
CA TRP A 64 0.95 -7.86 -1.98
C TRP A 64 -0.41 -7.17 -2.08
N ASN A 65 -0.80 -6.39 -1.07
CA ASN A 65 -2.06 -5.66 -1.02
C ASN A 65 -1.85 -4.15 -1.21
N ARG A 66 -2.13 -3.66 -2.42
CA ARG A 66 -2.05 -2.23 -2.77
C ARG A 66 -2.85 -1.33 -1.83
N TYR A 67 -4.06 -1.76 -1.45
CA TYR A 67 -4.99 -0.92 -0.72
C TYR A 67 -4.63 -0.79 0.76
N SER A 68 -3.85 -1.73 1.31
CA SER A 68 -3.31 -1.56 2.67
C SER A 68 -2.20 -0.54 2.69
N GLU A 69 -1.25 -0.68 1.78
CA GLU A 69 -0.09 0.19 1.78
C GLU A 69 -0.44 1.65 1.48
N VAL A 70 -1.34 1.90 0.52
CA VAL A 70 -1.82 3.27 0.27
C VAL A 70 -2.53 3.84 1.50
N TRP A 71 -3.19 3.00 2.30
CA TRP A 71 -3.79 3.44 3.55
C TRP A 71 -2.70 3.80 4.58
N ASP A 72 -1.71 2.93 4.78
CA ASP A 72 -0.62 3.15 5.75
C ASP A 72 0.24 4.38 5.37
N GLN A 73 0.51 4.60 4.08
CA GLN A 73 1.19 5.81 3.59
C GLN A 73 0.38 7.08 3.88
N ARG A 74 -0.94 7.08 3.59
CA ARG A 74 -1.80 8.23 3.87
C ARG A 74 -1.97 8.48 5.36
N PHE A 75 -1.97 7.41 6.15
CA PHE A 75 -1.93 7.51 7.60
C PHE A 75 -0.63 8.17 8.08
N GLU A 76 0.52 7.81 7.52
CA GLU A 76 1.80 8.45 7.86
C GLU A 76 1.83 9.94 7.45
N GLU A 77 1.31 10.28 6.27
CA GLU A 77 1.15 11.68 5.85
C GLU A 77 0.25 12.47 6.81
N LEU A 78 -0.84 11.86 7.27
CA LEU A 78 -1.75 12.45 8.26
C LEU A 78 -1.05 12.61 9.62
N ARG A 79 -0.29 11.62 10.06
CA ARG A 79 0.50 11.67 11.30
C ARG A 79 1.48 12.83 11.26
N LYS A 80 2.26 12.93 10.18
CA LYS A 80 3.19 14.04 9.96
C LYS A 80 2.48 15.39 9.94
N TYR A 81 1.34 15.50 9.25
CA TYR A 81 0.57 16.74 9.26
C TYR A 81 0.12 17.14 10.67
N LYS A 82 -0.32 16.17 11.48
CA LYS A 82 -0.66 16.41 12.88
C LYS A 82 0.56 16.86 13.67
N ASP A 83 1.71 16.23 13.51
CA ASP A 83 2.94 16.61 14.21
C ASP A 83 3.34 18.05 13.86
N ASP A 84 3.18 18.45 12.58
CA ASP A 84 3.50 19.79 12.09
C ASP A 84 2.48 20.88 12.52
N HIS A 85 1.19 20.54 12.66
CA HIS A 85 0.10 21.52 12.87
C HIS A 85 -0.66 21.38 14.20
N GLY A 86 -0.35 20.35 15.00
CA GLY A 86 -1.05 20.00 16.24
C GLY A 86 -2.45 19.38 16.04
N HIS A 87 -2.95 19.23 14.82
CA HIS A 87 -4.31 18.73 14.57
C HIS A 87 -4.48 17.99 13.23
N CYS A 88 -5.53 17.19 13.11
CA CYS A 88 -5.90 16.47 11.87
C CYS A 88 -6.91 17.21 10.97
N ARG A 89 -7.02 18.55 11.11
CA ARG A 89 -7.92 19.39 10.28
C ARG A 89 -7.24 19.76 8.97
N LEU A 90 -7.41 18.89 7.98
CA LEU A 90 -6.85 19.02 6.64
C LEU A 90 -7.73 19.86 5.71
N PRO A 91 -7.15 20.60 4.75
CA PRO A 91 -7.91 21.24 3.67
C PRO A 91 -8.70 20.22 2.85
N GLN A 92 -9.99 20.45 2.62
CA GLN A 92 -10.87 19.47 1.95
C GLN A 92 -10.54 19.21 0.47
N LYS A 93 -9.83 20.13 -0.19
CA LYS A 93 -9.52 20.03 -1.64
C LYS A 93 -8.25 19.23 -1.95
N GLY A 94 -7.52 18.74 -0.95
CA GLY A 94 -6.31 17.93 -1.13
C GLY A 94 -6.58 16.42 -1.07
N GLN A 95 -5.72 15.61 -1.70
CA GLN A 95 -5.83 14.14 -1.68
C GLN A 95 -5.92 13.58 -0.25
N LEU A 96 -5.12 14.10 0.67
CA LEU A 96 -5.12 13.71 2.07
C LEU A 96 -6.40 14.14 2.81
N GLY A 97 -6.95 15.32 2.49
CA GLY A 97 -8.22 15.80 3.06
C GLY A 97 -9.44 15.00 2.59
N ILE A 98 -9.47 14.61 1.31
CA ILE A 98 -10.48 13.68 0.76
C ILE A 98 -10.35 12.32 1.44
N TRP A 99 -9.13 11.79 1.56
CA TRP A 99 -8.87 10.52 2.23
C TRP A 99 -9.31 10.54 3.70
N ALA A 100 -8.99 11.60 4.44
CA ALA A 100 -9.41 11.79 5.83
C ALA A 100 -10.94 11.85 5.97
N LYS A 101 -11.64 12.54 5.08
CA LYS A 101 -13.11 12.56 5.05
C LYS A 101 -13.68 11.15 4.86
N GLU A 102 -13.09 10.35 3.99
CA GLU A 102 -13.50 8.96 3.78
C GLU A 102 -13.19 8.08 5.01
N GLN A 103 -12.06 8.30 5.71
CA GLN A 103 -11.80 7.57 6.96
C GLN A 103 -12.85 7.86 8.02
N ARG A 104 -13.22 9.13 8.25
CA ARG A 104 -14.29 9.50 9.21
C ARG A 104 -15.63 8.83 8.87
N ARG A 105 -15.96 8.71 7.59
CA ARG A 105 -17.18 8.00 7.15
C ARG A 105 -17.09 6.50 7.36
N SER A 106 -15.91 5.92 7.11
CA SER A 106 -15.66 4.49 7.21
C SER A 106 -15.65 4.00 8.66
N THR A 107 -15.09 4.78 9.60
CA THR A 107 -15.09 4.47 11.04
C THR A 107 -16.51 4.45 11.60
N VAL A 108 -17.31 5.49 11.33
CA VAL A 108 -18.72 5.56 11.78
C VAL A 108 -19.57 4.43 11.20
N ARG A 109 -19.28 3.99 9.96
CA ARG A 109 -20.00 2.90 9.29
C ARG A 109 -19.44 1.51 9.58
N ALA A 110 -18.45 1.38 10.46
CA ALA A 110 -17.74 0.13 10.76
C ALA A 110 -17.20 -0.61 9.51
N ARG A 111 -16.79 0.14 8.48
CA ARG A 111 -16.24 -0.40 7.21
C ARG A 111 -14.71 -0.47 7.21
N SER A 112 -14.06 0.08 8.22
CA SER A 112 -12.61 -0.03 8.45
C SER A 112 -12.30 -1.22 9.36
N SER A 113 -11.14 -1.85 9.15
CA SER A 113 -10.62 -2.87 10.07
C SER A 113 -10.35 -2.26 11.45
N LYS A 114 -10.51 -3.05 12.52
CA LYS A 114 -10.22 -2.64 13.91
C LYS A 114 -8.81 -2.04 14.07
N GLU A 115 -7.81 -2.62 13.42
CA GLU A 115 -6.43 -2.11 13.47
C GLU A 115 -6.30 -0.68 12.93
N ARG A 116 -6.88 -0.40 11.76
CA ARG A 116 -6.90 0.94 11.16
C ARG A 116 -7.64 1.97 12.01
N ILE A 117 -8.73 1.56 12.66
CA ILE A 117 -9.46 2.41 13.61
C ILE A 117 -8.54 2.76 14.79
N ALA A 118 -7.90 1.75 15.40
CA ALA A 118 -6.98 1.96 16.51
C ALA A 118 -5.78 2.87 16.14
N LYS A 119 -5.21 2.71 14.93
CA LYS A 119 -4.14 3.60 14.43
C LYS A 119 -4.60 5.06 14.33
N LEU A 120 -5.81 5.30 13.80
CA LEU A 120 -6.38 6.65 13.69
C LEU A 120 -6.69 7.25 15.07
N GLU A 121 -7.29 6.48 15.98
CA GLU A 121 -7.58 6.91 17.35
C GLU A 121 -6.30 7.24 18.14
N ALA A 122 -5.22 6.49 17.94
CA ALA A 122 -3.93 6.74 18.58
C ALA A 122 -3.33 8.12 18.23
N ILE A 123 -3.70 8.69 17.08
CA ILE A 123 -3.32 10.06 16.71
C ILE A 123 -4.43 11.08 16.99
N GLY A 124 -5.53 10.71 17.65
CA GLY A 124 -6.64 11.61 17.94
C GLY A 124 -7.39 12.10 16.70
N PHE A 125 -7.48 11.24 15.67
CA PHE A 125 -8.13 11.52 14.39
C PHE A 125 -9.66 11.42 14.43
#